data_AF-A0A6G3MN34-F1
#
_entry.id   AF-A0A6G3MN34-F1
#
_cell.length_a   1.000
_cell.length_b   1.000
_cell.length_c   1.000
_cell.angle_alpha   90.00
_cell.angle_beta   90.00
_cell.angle_gamma   90.00
#
_symmetry.space_group_name_H-M   'P 1'
#
loop_
_entity.id
_entity.type
_entity.pdbx_description
1 polymer ?
#
loop_
_entity_poly.entity_id
_entity_poly.type
_entity_poly.pdbx_seq_one_letter_code
_entity_poly.pdbx_strand_id
1 'polypeptide(L)'
;INKKRKQSANDQKNEISESNSNPIKSQTSFKRVNTTIDELPEQLRNNNFQPKNQNEYGAKAQQAFKHMQGKNFKREKNKRKKGSFTMGSIDMNSRSFKFEDD
;
A
#
# COMPACT_ATOMS: atom_id res chain seq x y z
N ILE A 1 14.64 39.13 -30.39
CA ILE A 1 14.38 38.81 -28.96
C ILE A 1 14.60 37.31 -28.78
N ASN A 2 15.83 36.91 -28.43
CA ASN A 2 16.23 35.50 -28.37
C ASN A 2 16.07 34.98 -26.93
N LYS A 3 15.04 34.17 -26.66
CA LYS A 3 14.86 33.50 -25.36
C LYS A 3 15.77 32.28 -25.27
N LYS A 4 16.86 32.39 -24.51
CA LYS A 4 17.71 31.26 -24.09
C LYS A 4 16.90 30.35 -23.16
N ARG A 5 16.64 29.12 -23.61
CA ARG A 5 16.07 28.02 -22.82
C ARG A 5 17.19 27.43 -21.95
N LYS A 6 17.13 27.64 -20.62
CA LYS A 6 18.07 26.99 -19.67
C LYS A 6 17.74 25.50 -19.59
N GLN A 7 18.71 24.67 -19.90
CA GLN A 7 18.69 23.23 -19.62
C GLN A 7 19.04 23.03 -18.14
N SER A 8 18.21 22.29 -17.41
CA SER A 8 18.50 21.85 -16.04
C SER A 8 19.37 20.60 -16.11
N ALA A 9 20.67 20.76 -15.84
CA ALA A 9 21.60 19.66 -15.62
C ALA A 9 21.52 19.20 -14.16
N ASN A 10 21.14 17.93 -13.94
CA ASN A 10 21.78 17.07 -12.94
C ASN A 10 21.27 15.62 -13.08
N ASP A 11 21.81 14.90 -14.05
CA ASP A 11 21.79 13.43 -14.08
C ASP A 11 23.06 12.93 -13.40
N GLN A 12 23.03 12.80 -12.07
CA GLN A 12 24.05 12.04 -11.36
C GLN A 12 23.54 10.62 -11.13
N LYS A 13 24.25 9.69 -11.77
CA LYS A 13 24.13 8.24 -11.65
C LYS A 13 24.48 7.84 -10.21
N ASN A 14 23.56 7.17 -9.52
CA ASN A 14 23.85 6.51 -8.25
C ASN A 14 24.33 5.08 -8.52
N GLU A 15 25.66 4.90 -8.55
CA GLU A 15 26.31 3.61 -8.39
C GLU A 15 26.09 3.14 -6.94
N ILE A 16 25.45 1.99 -6.75
CA ILE A 16 25.22 1.40 -5.43
C ILE A 16 26.52 0.66 -5.06
N SER A 17 27.32 1.28 -4.19
CA SER A 17 28.43 0.59 -3.53
C SER A 17 27.87 -0.32 -2.43
N GLU A 18 27.97 -1.63 -2.63
CA GLU A 18 27.68 -2.64 -1.62
C GLU A 18 28.69 -2.52 -0.48
N SER A 19 28.30 -1.81 0.57
CA SER A 19 29.05 -1.78 1.82
C SER A 19 28.74 -3.04 2.63
N ASN A 20 29.78 -3.85 2.85
CA ASN A 20 29.78 -4.96 3.80
C ASN A 20 29.52 -4.42 5.21
N SER A 21 28.25 -4.31 5.60
CA SER A 21 27.83 -3.98 6.96
C SER A 21 27.33 -5.23 7.65
N ASN A 22 27.97 -5.57 8.77
CA ASN A 22 27.48 -6.59 9.69
C ASN A 22 26.01 -6.28 10.03
N PRO A 23 25.10 -7.27 10.06
CA PRO A 23 23.70 -7.00 10.28
C PRO A 23 23.52 -6.35 11.64
N ILE A 24 23.22 -5.05 11.63
CA ILE A 24 22.79 -4.31 12.81
C ILE A 24 21.55 -5.07 13.30
N LYS A 25 21.64 -5.70 14.47
CA LYS A 25 20.47 -6.29 15.13
C LYS A 25 19.46 -5.17 15.30
N SER A 26 18.42 -5.17 14.48
CA SER A 26 17.39 -4.15 14.53
C SER A 26 16.74 -4.22 15.90
N GLN A 27 16.85 -3.14 16.67
CA GLN A 27 16.14 -3.04 17.93
C GLN A 27 14.64 -2.94 17.60
N THR A 28 13.97 -4.09 17.64
CA THR A 28 12.52 -4.15 17.46
C THR A 28 11.86 -3.45 18.63
N SER A 29 10.81 -2.66 18.36
CA SER A 29 10.01 -2.05 19.42
C SER A 29 9.49 -3.11 20.41
N PHE A 30 9.37 -2.76 21.69
CA PHE A 30 8.84 -3.66 22.70
C PHE A 30 7.47 -4.21 22.28
N LYS A 31 7.33 -5.53 22.34
CA LYS A 31 6.07 -6.26 22.11
C LYS A 31 5.73 -7.05 23.38
N ARG A 32 4.45 -7.09 23.74
CA ARG A 32 3.96 -7.87 24.89
C ARG A 32 4.00 -9.37 24.62
N VAL A 33 3.78 -9.76 23.36
CA VAL A 33 3.78 -11.16 22.91
C VAL A 33 4.78 -11.30 21.77
N ASN A 34 5.68 -12.27 21.90
CA ASN A 34 6.66 -12.60 20.87
C ASN A 34 6.05 -13.66 19.95
N THR A 35 5.21 -13.24 19.00
CA THR A 35 4.68 -14.13 17.96
C THR A 35 5.52 -14.02 16.69
N THR A 36 5.90 -15.16 16.13
CA THR A 36 6.50 -15.22 14.79
C THR A 36 5.41 -15.21 13.71
N ILE A 37 5.74 -14.80 12.48
CA ILE A 37 4.75 -14.71 11.38
C ILE A 37 4.19 -16.10 11.04
N ASP A 38 5.01 -17.14 11.20
CA ASP A 38 4.66 -18.51 10.82
C ASP A 38 3.65 -19.15 11.78
N GLU A 39 3.62 -18.71 13.03
CA GLU A 39 2.64 -19.12 14.05
C GLU A 39 1.23 -18.58 13.76
N LEU A 40 1.09 -17.54 12.93
CA LEU A 40 -0.22 -16.98 12.59
C LEU A 40 -0.90 -17.78 11.45
N PRO A 41 -2.24 -17.94 11.53
CA PRO A 41 -3.04 -18.44 10.41
C PRO A 41 -2.75 -17.66 9.12
N GLU A 42 -2.72 -18.34 7.98
CA GLU A 42 -2.33 -17.75 6.69
C GLU A 42 -3.08 -16.43 6.38
N GLN A 43 -4.37 -16.41 6.70
CA GLN A 43 -5.25 -15.26 6.48
C GLN A 43 -4.92 -14.04 7.35
N LEU A 44 -4.22 -14.22 8.47
CA LEU A 44 -3.87 -13.18 9.44
C LEU A 44 -2.39 -12.78 9.37
N ARG A 45 -1.61 -13.38 8.47
CA ARG A 45 -0.16 -13.08 8.32
C ARG A 45 0.11 -11.66 7.85
N ASN A 46 -0.82 -11.07 7.10
CA ASN A 46 -0.69 -9.71 6.59
C ASN A 46 -2.01 -8.92 6.70
N ASN A 47 -1.91 -7.60 6.77
CA ASN A 47 -3.06 -6.69 6.85
C ASN A 47 -3.50 -6.18 5.48
N ASN A 48 -3.20 -6.92 4.41
CA ASN A 48 -3.49 -6.47 3.05
C ASN A 48 -4.96 -6.72 2.71
N PHE A 49 -5.60 -5.76 2.04
CA PHE A 49 -6.94 -5.97 1.51
C PHE A 49 -6.91 -7.02 0.39
N GLN A 50 -7.70 -8.09 0.55
CA GLN A 50 -7.90 -9.14 -0.44
C GLN A 50 -9.37 -9.18 -0.85
N PRO A 51 -9.72 -8.81 -2.10
CA PRO A 51 -11.09 -8.87 -2.55
C PRO A 51 -11.53 -10.31 -2.80
N LYS A 52 -12.69 -10.70 -2.25
CA LYS A 52 -13.32 -12.00 -2.56
C LYS A 52 -13.91 -12.02 -3.98
N ASN A 53 -14.46 -10.88 -4.42
CA ASN A 53 -15.00 -10.70 -5.77
C ASN A 53 -14.37 -9.48 -6.44
N GLN A 54 -14.00 -9.59 -7.72
CA GLN A 54 -13.32 -8.52 -8.46
C GLN A 54 -14.24 -7.36 -8.85
N ASN A 55 -15.54 -7.61 -8.95
CA ASN A 55 -16.52 -6.61 -9.40
C ASN A 55 -17.07 -5.71 -8.30
N GLU A 56 -16.68 -5.96 -7.05
CA GLU A 56 -17.11 -5.18 -5.89
C GLU A 56 -16.41 -3.82 -5.80
N TYR A 57 -17.09 -2.88 -5.14
CA TYR A 57 -16.58 -1.54 -4.87
C TYR A 57 -15.17 -1.55 -4.28
N GLY A 58 -14.92 -2.40 -3.28
CA GLY A 58 -13.62 -2.49 -2.60
C GLY A 58 -12.47 -2.90 -3.52
N ALA A 59 -12.68 -3.90 -4.38
CA ALA A 59 -11.67 -4.41 -5.30
C ALA A 59 -11.22 -3.33 -6.29
N LYS A 60 -12.19 -2.67 -6.92
CA LYS A 60 -11.90 -1.60 -7.87
C LYS A 60 -11.30 -0.38 -7.16
N ALA A 61 -11.77 -0.04 -5.95
CA ALA A 61 -11.18 1.05 -5.16
C ALA A 61 -9.70 0.78 -4.83
N GLN A 62 -9.35 -0.45 -4.45
CA GLN A 62 -7.96 -0.83 -4.22
C GLN A 62 -7.13 -0.64 -5.49
N GLN A 63 -7.59 -1.13 -6.65
CA GLN A 63 -6.89 -0.94 -7.92
C GLN A 63 -6.72 0.54 -8.28
N ALA A 64 -7.74 1.36 -8.05
CA ALA A 64 -7.71 2.79 -8.33
C ALA A 64 -6.73 3.58 -7.45
N PHE A 65 -6.55 3.17 -6.19
CA PHE A 65 -5.78 3.93 -5.20
C PHE A 65 -4.51 3.22 -4.70
N LYS A 66 -4.17 2.03 -5.21
CA LYS A 66 -3.01 1.23 -4.76
C LYS A 66 -1.69 1.99 -4.76
N HIS A 67 -1.47 2.82 -5.79
CA HIS A 67 -0.23 3.58 -5.98
C HIS A 67 -0.27 4.98 -5.35
N MET A 68 -1.41 5.35 -4.76
CA MET A 68 -1.70 6.69 -4.28
C MET A 68 -1.50 6.76 -2.77
N GLN A 69 -0.74 7.74 -2.28
CA GLN A 69 -0.56 7.96 -0.85
C GLN A 69 -0.64 9.45 -0.48
N GLY A 70 -0.94 9.74 0.78
CA GLY A 70 -0.89 11.09 1.37
C GLY A 70 -1.71 12.15 0.63
N LYS A 71 -1.08 13.30 0.34
CA LYS A 71 -1.74 14.45 -0.33
C LYS A 71 -2.28 14.10 -1.71
N ASN A 72 -1.57 13.25 -2.45
CA ASN A 72 -2.00 12.80 -3.77
C ASN A 72 -3.26 11.95 -3.67
N PHE A 73 -3.35 11.05 -2.68
CA PHE A 73 -4.55 10.26 -2.44
C PHE A 73 -5.78 11.13 -2.26
N LYS A 74 -5.70 12.20 -1.44
CA LYS A 74 -6.83 13.13 -1.24
C LYS A 74 -7.29 13.79 -2.55
N ARG A 75 -6.33 14.25 -3.38
CA ARG A 75 -6.64 14.88 -4.67
C ARG A 75 -7.31 13.90 -5.63
N GLU A 76 -6.74 12.71 -5.79
CA GLU A 76 -7.26 11.69 -6.70
C GLU A 76 -8.61 11.16 -6.23
N LYS A 77 -8.78 10.91 -4.93
CA LYS A 77 -10.07 10.56 -4.34
C LYS A 77 -11.12 11.62 -4.65
N ASN A 78 -10.81 12.90 -4.45
CA ASN A 78 -11.76 13.98 -4.71
C ASN A 78 -12.06 14.13 -6.21
N LYS A 79 -11.06 13.99 -7.09
CA LYS A 79 -11.23 14.04 -8.54
C LYS A 79 -12.14 12.92 -9.02
N ARG A 80 -11.92 11.69 -8.55
CA ARG A 80 -12.74 10.53 -8.87
C ARG A 80 -14.12 10.63 -8.23
N LYS A 81 -14.24 11.04 -6.96
CA LYS A 81 -15.55 11.29 -6.33
C LYS A 81 -16.38 12.34 -7.11
N LYS A 82 -15.73 13.36 -7.67
CA LYS A 82 -16.39 14.47 -8.40
C LYS A 82 -16.83 14.11 -9.83
N GLY A 83 -16.37 13.00 -10.42
CA GLY A 83 -16.80 12.58 -11.76
C GLY A 83 -16.86 11.06 -11.95
N SER A 84 -17.95 10.56 -12.53
CA SER A 84 -18.20 9.20 -13.04
C SER A 84 -17.54 8.01 -12.32
N PHE A 85 -17.39 8.06 -10.99
CA PHE A 85 -16.86 6.93 -10.22
C PHE A 85 -17.96 5.93 -9.93
N THR A 86 -18.35 5.16 -10.95
CA THR A 86 -19.28 4.03 -10.87
C THR A 86 -18.53 2.78 -10.46
N MET A 87 -18.17 2.72 -9.18
CA MET A 87 -17.30 1.67 -8.66
C MET A 87 -18.11 0.45 -8.20
N GLY A 88 -18.80 -0.24 -9.11
CA GLY A 88 -19.51 -1.50 -8.81
C GLY A 88 -20.56 -1.40 -7.70
N SER A 89 -21.04 -2.55 -7.23
CA SER A 89 -21.96 -2.64 -6.09
C SER A 89 -21.18 -2.65 -4.77
N ILE A 90 -21.80 -2.09 -3.72
CA ILE A 90 -21.29 -2.22 -2.36
C ILE A 90 -21.83 -3.51 -1.79
N ASP A 91 -20.93 -4.41 -1.39
CA ASP A 91 -21.34 -5.65 -0.73
C ASP A 91 -21.62 -5.40 0.76
N MET A 92 -22.79 -5.84 1.23
CA MET A 92 -23.24 -5.73 2.61
C MET A 92 -22.99 -7.01 3.43
N ASN A 93 -22.42 -8.06 2.82
CA ASN A 93 -22.10 -9.29 3.53
C ASN A 93 -21.00 -9.12 4.59
N SER A 94 -21.13 -9.83 5.70
CA SER A 94 -20.08 -9.93 6.72
C SER A 94 -18.92 -10.81 6.24
N ARG A 95 -17.69 -10.35 6.45
CA ARG A 95 -16.44 -11.07 6.12
C ARG A 95 -15.57 -11.31 7.36
N SER A 96 -16.19 -11.52 8.52
CA SER A 96 -15.48 -11.81 9.77
C SER A 96 -14.69 -13.11 9.69
N PHE A 97 -13.51 -13.13 10.30
CA PHE A 97 -12.76 -14.35 10.59
C PHE A 97 -13.26 -14.94 11.91
N LYS A 98 -13.53 -16.25 11.94
CA LYS A 98 -13.84 -16.98 13.17
C LYS A 98 -12.54 -17.58 13.69
N PHE A 99 -12.22 -17.31 14.95
CA PHE A 99 -11.11 -17.98 15.63
C PHE A 99 -11.57 -19.38 16.04
N GLU A 100 -10.69 -20.36 15.90
CA GLU A 100 -10.89 -21.62 16.58
C GLU A 100 -10.75 -21.33 18.08
N ASP A 101 -11.77 -21.72 18.87
CA ASP A 101 -11.72 -21.60 20.32
C ASP A 101 -10.89 -22.79 20.86
N ASP A 102 -9.91 -22.53 21.72
CA ASP A 102 -9.13 -23.56 22.45
C ASP A 102 -10.01 -24.33 23.45
#